data_AF-F9MML3-F1
#
_entry.id   AF-F9MML3-F1
#
_cell.length_a   1.000
_cell.length_b   1.000
_cell.length_c   1.000
_cell.angle_alpha   90.00
_cell.angle_beta   90.00
_cell.angle_gamma   90.00
#
_symmetry.space_group_name_H-M   'P 1'
#
loop_
_entity.id
_entity.type
_entity.pdbx_description
1 polymer ?
#
loop_
_entity_poly.entity_id
_entity_poly.type
_entity_poly.pdbx_seq_one_letter_code
_entity_poly.pdbx_strand_id
1 'polypeptide(L)' 'MDLKLFEIKETTVSHADGHISVSKTPKVTGKGQQYFINRYLGQ' A
#
# COMPACT_ATOMS: atom_id res chain seq x y z
N MET A 1 -11.47 -3.26 -3.04
CA MET A 1 -10.85 -1.91 -3.26
C MET A 1 -11.87 -0.79 -3.01
N ASP A 2 -13.05 -1.14 -2.51
CA ASP A 2 -14.24 -0.30 -2.47
C ASP A 2 -14.19 0.73 -1.35
N LEU A 3 -13.53 0.37 -0.24
CA LEU A 3 -13.35 1.27 0.90
C LEU A 3 -12.11 2.18 0.78
N LYS A 4 -11.21 1.93 -0.18
CA LYS A 4 -9.95 2.70 -0.40
C LYS A 4 -9.05 2.82 0.85
N LEU A 5 -9.00 1.77 1.68
CA LEU A 5 -8.19 1.75 2.92
C LEU A 5 -6.70 1.46 2.67
N PHE A 6 -6.39 0.88 1.52
CA PHE A 6 -5.03 0.53 1.12
C PHE A 6 -4.73 1.06 -0.28
N GLU A 7 -3.47 1.39 -0.51
CA GLU A 7 -2.89 1.68 -1.82
C GLU A 7 -1.70 0.73 -2.07
N ILE A 8 -1.42 0.42 -3.33
CA ILE A 8 -0.21 -0.32 -3.71
C ILE A 8 0.81 0.70 -4.20
N LYS A 9 1.94 0.79 -3.51
CA LYS A 9 3.12 1.47 -4.05
C LYS A 9 3.91 0.46 -4.87
N GLU A 10 4.01 0.72 -6.17
CA GLU A 10 4.85 -0.07 -7.06
C GLU A 10 6.22 0.59 -7.21
N THR A 11 7.27 -0.22 -7.28
CA THR A 11 8.64 0.24 -7.54
C THR A 11 9.28 -0.70 -8.54
N THR A 12 9.56 -0.16 -9.71
CA THR A 12 10.20 -0.88 -10.80
C THR A 12 11.70 -0.72 -10.70
N VAL A 13 12.42 -1.84 -10.67
CA VAL A 13 13.88 -1.89 -10.67
C VAL A 13 14.34 -2.59 -11.93
N SER A 14 15.04 -1.84 -12.79
CA SER A 14 15.69 -2.36 -13.99
C SER A 14 17.09 -2.84 -13.64
N HIS A 15 17.41 -4.07 -14.03
CA HIS A 15 18.71 -4.69 -13.79
C HIS A 15 19.58 -4.61 -15.06
N ALA A 16 20.90 -4.68 -14.88
CA ALA A 16 21.87 -4.51 -15.97
C ALA A 16 21.90 -5.68 -16.97
N ASP A 17 21.39 -6.85 -16.56
CA ASP A 17 21.22 -8.06 -17.37
C ASP A 17 19.89 -8.09 -18.15
N GLY A 18 19.11 -7.00 -18.10
CA GLY A 18 17.93 -6.78 -18.93
C GLY A 18 16.61 -7.24 -18.32
N HIS A 19 16.60 -7.85 -17.12
CA HIS A 19 15.34 -8.16 -16.45
C HIS A 19 14.81 -6.97 -15.64
N ILE A 20 13.48 -6.93 -15.50
CA ILE A 20 12.78 -5.93 -14.71
C ILE A 20 12.10 -6.63 -13.55
N SER A 21 12.33 -6.13 -12.35
CA SER A 21 11.62 -6.56 -11.14
C SER A 21 10.66 -5.46 -10.69
N VAL A 22 9.44 -5.83 -10.32
CA VAL A 22 8.43 -4.90 -9.81
C VAL A 22 8.11 -5.27 -8.36
N SER A 23 8.50 -4.42 -7.43
CA SER A 23 8.14 -4.56 -6.02
C SER A 23 6.82 -3.87 -5.75
N LYS A 24 5.86 -4.59 -5.17
CA LYS A 24 4.54 -4.06 -4.80
C LYS A 24 4.43 -4.07 -3.28
N THR A 25 4.30 -2.90 -2.68
CA THR A 25 4.14 -2.76 -1.23
C THR A 25 2.76 -2.18 -0.92
N PRO A 26 1.89 -2.91 -0.20
CA PRO A 26 0.64 -2.35 0.27
C PRO A 26 0.91 -1.33 1.39
N LYS A 27 0.26 -0.18 1.30
CA LYS A 27 0.30 0.88 2.31
C LYS A 27 -1.10 1.22 2.77
N VAL A 28 -1.23 1.54 4.05
CA VAL A 28 -2.50 2.04 4.62
C VAL A 28 -2.65 3.51 4.22
N THR A 29 -3.79 3.87 3.64
CA THR A 29 -4.10 5.26 3.29
C THR A 29 -4.48 6.06 4.55
N GLY A 30 -4.52 7.39 4.49
CA GLY A 30 -5.00 8.20 5.62
C GLY A 30 -6.42 7.82 6.06
N LYS A 31 -7.31 7.47 5.12
CA LYS A 31 -8.64 6.92 5.41
C LYS A 31 -8.55 5.56 6.11
N GLY A 32 -7.66 4.68 5.65
CA GLY A 32 -7.38 3.39 6.27
C GLY A 32 -6.93 3.53 7.73
N GLN A 33 -6.05 4.50 8.01
CA GLN A 33 -5.58 4.77 9.36
C GLN A 33 -6.74 5.16 10.27
N GLN A 34 -7.57 6.14 9.88
CA GLN A 34 -8.73 6.55 10.69
C GLN A 34 -9.72 5.39 10.89
N TYR A 35 -9.96 4.58 9.86
CA TYR A 35 -10.82 3.41 9.96
C TYR A 35 -10.34 2.44 11.02
N PHE A 36 -9.04 2.11 11.02
CA PHE A 36 -8.47 1.16 11.98
C PHE A 36 -8.37 1.75 13.40
N ILE A 37 -8.08 3.05 13.53
CA ILE A 37 -8.12 3.75 14.82
C ILE A 37 -9.52 3.66 15.43
N ASN A 38 -10.56 4.07 14.70
CA ASN A 38 -11.93 4.05 15.21
C ASN A 38 -12.40 2.62 15.52
N ARG A 39 -12.03 1.65 14.67
CA ARG A 39 -12.45 0.25 14.81
C ARG A 39 -11.84 -0.45 16.02
N TYR A 40 -10.60 -0.15 16.38
CA TYR A 40 -9.81 -0.95 17.32
C TYR A 40 -9.29 -0.18 18.54
N LEU A 41 -9.19 1.15 18.47
CA LEU A 41 -8.73 1.99 19.59
C LEU A 41 -9.87 2.78 20.25
N GLY A 42 -11.12 2.61 19.79
CA GLY A 42 -12.31 3.11 20.48
C GLY A 42 -12.46 4.63 20.48
N GLN A 43 -12.28 5.25 19.30
CA GLN A 43 -12.77 6.61 19.03
C GLN A 43 -14.00 6.59 18.13
#